data_AF-A0A177LPH5-F1
#
_entry.id   AF-A0A177LPH5-F1
#
_cell.length_a   1.000
_cell.length_b   1.000
_cell.length_c   1.000
_cell.angle_alpha   90.00
_cell.angle_beta   90.00
_cell.angle_gamma   90.00
#
_symmetry.space_group_name_H-M   'P 1'
#
loop_
_entity.id
_entity.type
_entity.pdbx_description
1 polymer ?
#
loop_
_entity_poly.entity_id
_entity_poly.type
_entity_poly.pdbx_seq_one_letter_code
_entity_poly.pdbx_strand_id
1 'polypeptide(L)'
;MLQTLTPSEEEIMQLIWHKGQIYFRELMDIYPEPKPHQNTVSTFLKILVEKHYLATEKQGRIYLYSPSIGFDDYKNFVLKRFLENYFDNSGAELLKVLVDEKYLETKDFEPFTEGNSKKTSLKENIEEENHIQEFIKEITGEKKSKKKDKKEKKKGKKKNK
;
A
#
# COMPACT_ATOMS: atom_id res chain seq x y z
N MET A 1 -6.42 4.88 15.97
CA MET A 1 -5.91 4.12 14.80
C MET A 1 -6.85 2.98 14.52
N LEU A 2 -7.10 2.65 13.25
CA LEU A 2 -7.87 1.46 12.87
C LEU A 2 -7.14 0.19 13.34
N GLN A 3 -7.91 -0.79 13.82
CA GLN A 3 -7.40 -2.06 14.31
C GLN A 3 -7.72 -3.19 13.34
N THR A 4 -6.78 -4.11 13.11
CA THR A 4 -7.03 -5.27 12.24
C THR A 4 -8.17 -6.11 12.81
N LEU A 5 -9.14 -6.47 11.96
CA LEU A 5 -10.22 -7.38 12.33
C LEU A 5 -9.73 -8.83 12.23
N THR A 6 -10.28 -9.69 13.06
CA THR A 6 -10.11 -11.14 12.88
C THR A 6 -10.95 -11.61 11.68
N PRO A 7 -10.64 -12.77 11.07
CA PRO A 7 -11.41 -13.27 9.92
C PRO A 7 -12.92 -13.34 10.20
N SER A 8 -13.32 -13.80 11.39
CA SER A 8 -14.73 -13.88 11.77
C SER A 8 -15.39 -12.52 12.03
N GLU A 9 -14.64 -11.53 12.51
CA GLU A 9 -15.12 -10.15 12.63
C GLU A 9 -15.29 -9.51 11.25
N GLU A 10 -14.36 -9.77 10.34
CA GLU A 10 -14.39 -9.26 8.98
C GLU A 10 -15.59 -9.82 8.19
N GLU A 11 -15.89 -11.11 8.31
CA GLU A 11 -17.09 -11.71 7.72
C GLU A 11 -18.37 -10.96 8.12
N ILE A 12 -18.52 -10.63 9.41
CA ILE A 12 -19.67 -9.86 9.90
C ILE A 12 -19.68 -8.46 9.30
N MET A 13 -18.52 -7.79 9.26
CA MET A 13 -18.43 -6.45 8.67
C MET A 13 -18.74 -6.45 7.18
N GLN A 14 -18.34 -7.48 6.41
CA GLN A 14 -18.70 -7.63 5.00
C GLN A 14 -20.22 -7.67 4.81
N LEU A 15 -20.92 -8.45 5.63
CA LEU A 15 -22.39 -8.53 5.61
C LEU A 15 -23.04 -7.17 5.96
N ILE A 16 -22.49 -6.48 6.97
CA ILE A 16 -23.00 -5.17 7.41
C ILE A 16 -22.73 -4.08 6.37
N TRP A 17 -21.54 -4.04 5.76
CA TRP A 17 -21.21 -3.09 4.70
C TRP A 17 -22.10 -3.27 3.48
N HIS A 18 -22.43 -4.52 3.11
CA HIS A 18 -23.33 -4.80 2.02
C HIS A 18 -24.77 -4.33 2.30
N LYS A 19 -25.23 -4.39 3.56
CA LYS A 19 -26.60 -3.99 3.93
C LYS A 19 -26.73 -2.53 4.38
N GLY A 20 -25.66 -1.90 4.84
CA GLY A 20 -25.63 -0.54 5.37
C GLY A 20 -26.15 -0.44 6.80
N GLN A 21 -27.36 -0.91 7.11
CA GLN A 21 -27.86 -0.97 8.49
C GLN A 21 -28.59 -2.29 8.68
N ILE A 22 -28.43 -2.92 9.85
CA ILE A 22 -28.96 -4.27 10.06
C ILE A 22 -29.32 -4.55 11.51
N TYR A 23 -30.41 -5.28 11.73
CA TYR A 23 -30.75 -5.84 13.03
C TYR A 23 -30.07 -7.19 13.26
N PHE A 24 -29.87 -7.58 14.52
CA PHE A 24 -29.26 -8.89 14.85
C PHE A 24 -29.95 -10.08 14.17
N ARG A 25 -31.29 -10.08 14.11
CA ARG A 25 -32.06 -11.15 13.47
C ARG A 25 -31.77 -11.24 11.97
N GLU A 26 -31.79 -10.10 11.29
CA GLU A 26 -31.51 -10.03 9.86
C GLU A 26 -30.07 -10.45 9.54
N LEU A 27 -29.10 -10.08 10.39
CA LEU A 27 -27.72 -10.51 10.27
C LEU A 27 -27.60 -12.03 10.31
N MET A 28 -28.32 -12.67 11.23
CA MET A 28 -28.35 -14.14 11.35
C MET A 28 -29.04 -14.81 10.17
N ASP A 29 -30.02 -14.14 9.55
CA ASP A 29 -30.73 -14.66 8.38
C ASP A 29 -29.84 -14.66 7.13
N ILE A 30 -29.03 -13.62 6.94
CA ILE A 30 -28.10 -13.50 5.78
C ILE A 30 -26.75 -14.19 5.98
N TYR A 31 -26.43 -14.64 7.19
CA TYR A 31 -25.14 -15.27 7.48
C TYR A 31 -24.96 -16.55 6.64
N PRO A 32 -23.82 -16.75 5.96
CA PRO A 32 -23.57 -17.95 5.16
C PRO A 32 -23.46 -19.22 6.02
N GLU A 33 -23.82 -20.39 5.47
CA GLU A 33 -23.65 -21.67 6.17
C GLU A 33 -22.17 -22.13 6.11
N PRO A 34 -21.60 -22.70 7.19
CA PRO A 34 -22.24 -23.04 8.46
C PRO A 34 -22.40 -21.83 9.40
N LYS A 35 -23.64 -21.60 9.87
CA LYS A 35 -23.91 -20.48 10.77
C LYS A 35 -23.25 -20.67 12.13
N PRO A 36 -22.46 -19.69 12.61
CA PRO A 36 -21.93 -19.72 13.97
C PRO A 36 -23.06 -19.58 14.99
N HIS A 37 -22.80 -20.01 16.22
CA HIS A 37 -23.78 -19.88 17.29
C HIS A 37 -24.13 -18.39 17.55
N GLN A 38 -25.39 -18.10 17.89
CA GLN A 38 -25.87 -16.72 18.09
C GLN A 38 -25.05 -15.93 19.14
N ASN A 39 -24.60 -16.62 20.20
CA ASN A 39 -23.73 -16.01 21.21
C ASN A 39 -22.39 -15.56 20.64
N THR A 40 -21.85 -16.30 19.67
CA THR A 40 -20.59 -15.97 19.00
C THR A 40 -20.73 -14.70 18.18
N VAL A 41 -21.78 -14.61 17.35
CA VAL A 41 -22.11 -13.39 16.59
C VAL A 41 -22.36 -12.20 17.52
N SER A 42 -23.07 -12.41 18.62
CA SER A 42 -23.31 -11.38 19.64
C SER A 42 -22.01 -10.88 20.28
N THR A 43 -21.04 -11.77 20.48
CA THR A 43 -19.73 -11.42 21.03
C THR A 43 -18.92 -10.62 20.02
N PHE A 44 -18.88 -11.05 18.75
CA PHE A 44 -18.21 -10.29 17.69
C PHE A 44 -18.82 -8.91 17.47
N LEU A 45 -20.15 -8.78 17.49
CA LEU A 45 -20.81 -7.47 17.40
C LEU A 45 -20.41 -6.55 18.55
N LYS A 46 -20.31 -7.05 19.77
CA LYS A 46 -19.82 -6.26 20.91
C LYS A 46 -18.37 -5.82 20.69
N ILE A 47 -17.49 -6.72 20.28
CA ILE A 47 -16.09 -6.41 19.99
C ILE A 47 -15.99 -5.35 18.89
N LEU A 48 -16.78 -5.47 17.82
CA LEU A 48 -16.80 -4.50 16.72
C LEU A 48 -17.30 -3.12 17.16
N VAL A 49 -18.26 -3.05 18.09
CA VAL A 49 -18.70 -1.79 18.71
C VAL A 49 -17.61 -1.21 19.62
N GLU A 50 -16.95 -2.04 20.44
CA GLU A 50 -15.83 -1.63 21.30
C GLU A 50 -14.63 -1.12 20.48
N LYS A 51 -14.37 -1.73 19.33
CA LYS A 51 -13.35 -1.29 18.36
C LYS A 51 -13.78 -0.09 17.51
N HIS A 52 -14.99 0.45 17.71
CA HIS A 52 -15.57 1.57 16.97
C HIS A 52 -15.77 1.32 15.45
N TYR A 53 -15.88 0.07 15.03
CA TYR A 53 -16.25 -0.28 13.65
C TYR A 53 -17.75 -0.20 13.41
N LEU A 54 -18.53 -0.44 14.46
CA LEU A 54 -19.99 -0.39 14.44
C LEU A 54 -20.52 0.63 15.44
N ALA A 55 -21.53 1.38 15.03
CA ALA A 55 -22.40 2.12 15.92
C ALA A 55 -23.66 1.30 16.19
N THR A 56 -24.16 1.38 17.42
CA THR A 56 -25.41 0.73 17.82
C THR A 56 -26.43 1.78 18.23
N GLU A 57 -27.65 1.65 17.72
CA GLU A 57 -28.80 2.46 18.09
C GLU A 57 -29.85 1.55 18.74
N LYS A 58 -30.33 1.95 19.92
CA LYS A 58 -31.39 1.21 20.62
C LYS A 58 -32.75 1.64 20.12
N GLN A 59 -33.48 0.73 19.50
CA GLN A 59 -34.85 0.93 19.03
C GLN A 59 -35.79 0.03 19.85
N GLY A 60 -36.26 0.56 20.99
CA GLY A 60 -37.11 -0.19 21.92
C GLY A 60 -36.38 -1.35 22.59
N ARG A 61 -36.71 -2.60 22.19
CA ARG A 61 -36.09 -3.85 22.69
C ARG A 61 -35.06 -4.45 21.74
N ILE A 62 -34.86 -3.85 20.57
CA ILE A 62 -33.91 -4.31 19.55
C ILE A 62 -32.79 -3.30 19.35
N TYR A 63 -31.66 -3.77 18.83
CA TYR A 63 -30.49 -2.97 18.50
C TYR A 63 -30.31 -2.95 16.99
N LEU A 64 -30.18 -1.76 16.44
CA LEU A 64 -29.79 -1.53 15.05
C LEU A 64 -28.27 -1.31 15.01
N TYR A 65 -27.59 -2.02 14.12
CA TYR A 65 -26.15 -1.88 13.90
C TYR A 65 -25.89 -1.16 12.59
N SER A 66 -24.94 -0.23 12.59
CA SER A 66 -24.52 0.52 11.41
C SER A 66 -22.99 0.63 11.36
N PRO A 67 -22.36 0.55 10.18
CA PRO A 67 -20.92 0.71 10.02
C PRO A 67 -20.54 2.15 10.31
N SER A 68 -19.62 2.34 11.24
CA SER A 68 -18.99 3.64 11.50
C SER A 68 -17.79 3.89 10.59
N ILE A 69 -17.13 2.82 10.15
CA ILE A 69 -16.02 2.85 9.19
C ILE A 69 -16.52 2.32 7.86
N GLY A 70 -16.22 3.01 6.76
CA GLY A 70 -16.58 2.57 5.42
C GLY A 70 -15.74 1.38 4.95
N PHE A 71 -16.28 0.62 3.99
CA PHE A 71 -15.56 -0.50 3.38
C PHE A 71 -14.25 -0.03 2.73
N ASP A 72 -14.27 1.09 2.00
CA ASP A 72 -13.08 1.62 1.33
C ASP A 72 -11.99 2.04 2.32
N ASP A 73 -12.37 2.63 3.45
CA ASP A 73 -11.42 3.03 4.50
C ASP A 73 -10.72 1.81 5.11
N TYR A 74 -11.50 0.76 5.43
CA TYR A 74 -10.94 -0.49 5.95
C TYR A 74 -10.09 -1.20 4.89
N LYS A 75 -10.54 -1.26 3.63
CA LYS A 75 -9.79 -1.84 2.52
C LYS A 75 -8.42 -1.16 2.35
N ASN A 76 -8.38 0.17 2.36
CA ASN A 76 -7.15 0.94 2.26
C ASN A 76 -6.22 0.69 3.46
N PHE A 77 -6.80 0.59 4.67
CA PHE A 77 -6.05 0.25 5.87
C PHE A 77 -5.41 -1.14 5.76
N VAL A 78 -6.17 -2.16 5.36
CA VAL A 78 -5.67 -3.53 5.20
C VAL A 78 -4.60 -3.59 4.11
N LEU A 79 -4.84 -2.97 2.95
CA LEU A 79 -3.89 -2.94 1.85
C LEU A 79 -2.57 -2.28 2.25
N LYS A 80 -2.64 -1.14 2.96
CA LYS A 80 -1.44 -0.46 3.44
C LYS A 80 -0.63 -1.35 4.38
N ARG A 81 -1.28 -2.00 5.36
CA ARG A 81 -0.56 -2.92 6.26
C ARG A 81 -0.01 -4.14 5.53
N PHE A 82 -0.71 -4.64 4.54
CA PHE A 82 -0.25 -5.75 3.72
C PHE A 82 1.00 -5.38 2.92
N LEU A 83 1.02 -4.21 2.28
CA LEU A 83 2.19 -3.69 1.58
C LEU A 83 3.37 -3.47 2.53
N GLU A 84 3.14 -2.87 3.69
CA GLU A 84 4.17 -2.66 4.72
C GLU A 84 4.77 -3.97 5.25
N ASN A 85 3.96 -5.03 5.38
CA ASN A 85 4.40 -6.29 5.98
C ASN A 85 5.06 -7.27 5.00
N TYR A 86 4.71 -7.22 3.71
CA TYR A 86 5.10 -8.25 2.73
C TYR A 86 5.83 -7.72 1.49
N PHE A 87 5.74 -6.43 1.20
CA PHE A 87 6.24 -5.83 -0.04
C PHE A 87 7.06 -4.57 0.22
N ASP A 88 7.61 -4.39 1.44
CA ASP A 88 8.40 -3.22 1.84
C ASP A 88 7.77 -1.86 1.44
N ASN A 89 6.44 -1.78 1.50
CA ASN A 89 5.65 -0.62 1.09
C ASN A 89 5.81 -0.23 -0.41
N SER A 90 6.25 -1.17 -1.25
CA SER A 90 6.45 -1.04 -2.71
C SER A 90 5.27 -1.62 -3.49
N GLY A 91 4.49 -0.73 -4.12
CA GLY A 91 3.44 -1.15 -5.06
C GLY A 91 3.99 -1.81 -6.34
N ALA A 92 5.23 -1.50 -6.73
CA ALA A 92 5.87 -2.08 -7.90
C ALA A 92 6.19 -3.57 -7.69
N GLU A 93 6.60 -3.94 -6.48
CA GLU A 93 6.86 -5.35 -6.13
C GLU A 93 5.57 -6.17 -6.10
N LEU A 94 4.50 -5.62 -5.52
CA LEU A 94 3.18 -6.24 -5.59
C LEU A 94 2.73 -6.45 -7.04
N LEU A 95 2.87 -5.43 -7.90
CA LEU A 95 2.50 -5.53 -9.31
C LEU A 95 3.30 -6.62 -10.04
N LYS A 96 4.60 -6.71 -9.77
CA LYS A 96 5.46 -7.75 -10.34
C LYS A 96 4.95 -9.15 -9.99
N VAL A 97 4.64 -9.39 -8.71
CA VAL A 97 4.09 -10.69 -8.26
C VAL A 97 2.75 -10.98 -8.91
N LEU A 98 1.87 -9.98 -9.05
CA LEU A 98 0.56 -10.17 -9.71
C LEU A 98 0.69 -10.56 -11.19
N VAL A 99 1.68 -10.00 -11.90
CA VAL A 99 1.97 -10.36 -13.29
C VAL A 99 2.64 -11.74 -13.38
N ASP A 100 3.62 -12.02 -12.53
CA ASP A 100 4.35 -13.28 -12.52
C ASP A 100 3.42 -14.48 -12.20
N GLU A 101 2.49 -14.30 -11.25
CA GLU A 101 1.48 -15.29 -10.86
C GLU A 101 0.24 -15.32 -11.78
N LYS A 102 0.21 -14.50 -12.85
CA LYS A 102 -0.88 -14.39 -13.82
C LYS A 102 -2.24 -13.98 -13.22
N TYR A 103 -2.22 -13.21 -12.14
CA TYR A 103 -3.42 -12.52 -11.65
C TYR A 103 -3.76 -11.30 -12.51
N LEU A 104 -2.80 -10.78 -13.28
CA LEU A 104 -2.99 -9.72 -14.27
C LEU A 104 -2.39 -10.12 -15.62
N GLU A 105 -3.16 -9.94 -16.69
CA GLU A 105 -2.70 -10.09 -18.06
C GLU A 105 -2.52 -8.72 -18.74
N THR A 106 -1.78 -8.67 -19.84
CA THR A 106 -1.59 -7.43 -20.63
C THR A 106 -2.90 -6.77 -21.06
N LYS A 107 -3.98 -7.54 -21.20
CA LYS A 107 -5.33 -7.04 -21.52
C LYS A 107 -5.99 -6.27 -20.38
N ASP A 108 -5.63 -6.56 -19.13
CA ASP A 108 -6.17 -5.86 -17.96
C ASP A 108 -5.58 -4.44 -17.82
N PHE A 109 -4.52 -4.13 -18.57
CA PHE A 109 -3.91 -2.80 -18.62
C PHE A 109 -4.55 -1.87 -19.66
N GLU A 110 -5.30 -2.40 -20.64
CA GLU A 110 -5.98 -1.59 -21.67
C GLU A 110 -6.96 -0.56 -21.08
N PRO A 111 -7.79 -0.88 -20.07
CA PRO A 111 -8.67 0.11 -19.44
C PRO A 111 -7.92 1.22 -18.68
N PHE A 112 -6.66 0.96 -18.28
CA PHE A 112 -5.86 1.88 -17.48
C PHE A 112 -5.16 2.95 -18.33
N THR A 113 -4.83 2.64 -19.58
CA THR A 113 -4.15 3.56 -20.51
C THR A 113 -5.11 4.62 -21.08
N GLU A 114 -6.41 4.32 -21.17
CA GLU A 114 -7.41 5.25 -21.71
C GLU A 114 -7.94 6.26 -20.66
N GLY A 115 -7.85 5.96 -19.36
CA GLY A 115 -8.51 6.74 -18.29
C GLY A 115 -7.65 7.80 -17.56
N ASN A 116 -6.32 7.73 -17.59
CA ASN A 116 -5.46 8.42 -16.61
C ASN A 116 -4.71 9.68 -17.10
N SER A 117 -5.27 10.44 -18.04
CA SER A 117 -4.73 11.78 -18.38
C SER A 117 -4.96 12.84 -17.28
N LYS A 118 -5.67 12.53 -16.18
CA LYS A 118 -5.98 13.50 -15.12
C LYS A 118 -5.62 12.98 -13.72
N LYS A 119 -4.46 13.44 -13.25
CA LYS A 119 -4.01 13.61 -11.85
C LYS A 119 -3.95 12.35 -10.95
N THR A 120 -2.76 11.79 -10.83
CA THR A 120 -2.17 11.48 -9.50
C THR A 120 -0.66 11.73 -9.58
N SER A 121 -0.20 12.75 -8.87
CA SER A 121 1.22 13.03 -8.62
C SER A 121 1.84 11.84 -7.89
N LEU A 122 2.67 11.08 -8.61
CA LEU A 122 3.63 10.16 -8.01
C LEU A 122 4.51 10.99 -7.07
N LYS A 123 4.39 10.78 -5.75
CA LYS A 123 5.46 11.21 -4.86
C LYS A 123 6.63 10.27 -5.10
N GLU A 124 7.52 10.70 -5.97
CA GLU A 124 8.85 10.14 -6.14
C GLU A 124 9.59 10.24 -4.81
N ASN A 125 9.66 9.16 -4.04
CA ASN A 125 10.80 8.93 -3.16
C ASN A 125 11.87 8.21 -4.01
N ILE A 126 12.47 8.95 -4.95
CA ILE A 126 13.61 8.48 -5.78
C ILE A 126 14.96 8.88 -5.11
N GLU A 127 14.94 9.45 -3.90
CA GLU A 127 16.15 9.98 -3.28
C GLU A 127 17.16 8.90 -2.83
N GLU A 128 16.77 7.63 -2.67
CA GLU A 128 17.70 6.59 -2.22
C GLU A 128 18.56 5.96 -3.34
N GLU A 129 18.11 5.96 -4.60
CA GLU A 129 18.90 5.38 -5.70
C GLU A 129 20.04 6.30 -6.19
N ASN A 130 19.92 7.62 -6.00
CA ASN A 130 20.94 8.58 -6.45
C ASN A 130 22.25 8.47 -5.66
N HIS A 131 22.19 8.14 -4.36
CA HIS A 131 23.36 8.09 -3.50
C HIS A 131 24.30 6.91 -3.83
N ILE A 132 23.74 5.80 -4.31
CA ILE A 132 24.52 4.62 -4.72
C ILE A 132 25.21 4.89 -6.07
N GLN A 133 24.51 5.53 -7.01
CA GLN A 133 25.08 5.88 -8.32
C GLN A 133 26.18 6.94 -8.21
N GLU A 134 26.03 7.92 -7.33
CA GLU A 134 27.04 8.95 -7.08
C GLU A 134 28.30 8.35 -6.42
N PHE A 135 28.12 7.43 -5.47
CA PHE A 135 29.22 6.69 -4.83
C PHE A 135 29.97 5.76 -5.80
N ILE A 136 29.25 5.03 -6.67
CA ILE A 136 29.87 4.19 -7.70
C ILE A 136 30.68 5.06 -8.66
N LYS A 137 30.18 6.24 -9.04
CA LYS A 137 30.87 7.17 -9.94
C LYS A 137 32.12 7.78 -9.31
N GLU A 138 32.11 8.04 -8.01
CA GLU A 138 33.26 8.52 -7.23
C GLU A 138 34.36 7.44 -7.12
N ILE A 139 33.99 6.17 -6.95
CA ILE A 139 34.95 5.05 -6.84
C ILE A 139 35.46 4.57 -8.20
N THR A 140 34.63 4.61 -9.24
CA THR A 140 34.98 4.12 -10.60
C THR A 140 35.62 5.18 -11.49
N GLY A 141 35.74 6.43 -11.04
CA GLY A 141 36.51 7.49 -11.70
C GLY A 141 38.01 7.22 -11.67
N GLU A 142 38.50 6.51 -12.69
CA GLU A 142 39.90 6.08 -12.84
C GLU A 142 40.96 7.18 -12.59
N LYS A 143 41.95 6.82 -11.77
CA LYS A 143 43.33 7.34 -11.83
C LYS A 143 43.89 7.17 -13.25
N LYS A 144 44.22 8.27 -13.94
CA LYS A 144 45.19 8.27 -15.06
C LYS A 144 46.41 9.16 -14.78
N SER A 145 47.47 8.47 -14.36
CA SER A 145 48.91 8.67 -14.67
C SER A 145 49.35 9.94 -15.43
N LYS A 146 50.30 10.70 -14.84
CA LYS A 146 51.25 11.54 -15.59
C LYS A 146 52.71 11.32 -15.12
N LYS A 147 53.42 10.45 -15.85
CA LYS A 147 54.87 10.36 -16.05
C LYS A 147 54.96 9.75 -17.47
N LYS A 148 55.62 10.29 -18.49
CA LYS A 148 56.91 10.98 -18.61
C LYS A 148 57.09 11.32 -20.11
N ASP A 149 57.60 12.50 -20.47
CA ASP A 149 58.64 12.71 -21.52
C ASP A 149 58.76 14.22 -21.84
N LYS A 150 59.85 14.93 -21.51
CA LYS A 150 61.22 14.98 -22.08
C LYS A 150 61.37 16.13 -23.12
N LYS A 151 62.04 17.20 -22.67
CA LYS A 151 63.16 17.86 -23.37
C LYS A 151 62.87 18.49 -24.75
N GLU A 152 62.52 19.78 -24.75
CA GLU A 152 63.07 20.74 -25.73
C GLU A 152 62.94 22.21 -25.27
N LYS A 153 63.91 23.03 -25.70
CA LYS A 153 64.05 24.50 -25.52
C LYS A 153 64.75 25.01 -24.25
N LYS A 154 66.04 24.69 -24.14
CA LYS A 154 67.08 25.71 -23.83
C LYS A 154 67.65 26.22 -25.16
N LYS A 155 67.36 27.48 -25.52
CA LYS A 155 68.24 28.48 -26.18
C LYS A 155 67.43 29.52 -26.97
N GLY A 156 67.52 30.79 -26.55
CA GLY A 156 67.43 31.94 -27.46
C GLY A 156 66.54 33.10 -27.00
N LYS A 157 67.19 34.27 -26.81
CA LYS A 157 66.69 35.63 -26.49
C LYS A 157 66.42 35.86 -24.99
N LYS A 158 67.25 36.57 -24.19
CA LYS A 158 68.13 37.75 -24.37
C LYS A 158 67.43 38.93 -25.06
N LYS A 159 67.50 40.10 -24.41
CA LYS A 159 66.87 41.43 -24.66
C LYS A 159 65.52 41.54 -23.96
N ASN A 160 65.16 42.55 -23.19
CA ASN A 160 65.61 43.90 -22.81
C ASN A 160 64.65 44.28 -21.64
N LYS A 161 64.84 45.16 -20.67
CA LYS A 161 65.78 46.23 -20.31
C LYS A 161 65.50 46.49 -18.83
#